data_AF-A0A136IIY2-F1
#
_entry.id   AF-A0A136IIY2-F1
#
_cell.length_a   1.000
_cell.length_b   1.000
_cell.length_c   1.000
_cell.angle_alpha   90.00
_cell.angle_beta   90.00
_cell.angle_gamma   90.00
#
_symmetry.space_group_name_H-M   'P 1'
#
loop_
_entity.id
_entity.type
_entity.pdbx_description
1 polymer ?
#
loop_
_entity_poly.entity_id
_entity_poly.type
_entity_poly.pdbx_seq_one_letter_code
_entity_poly.pdbx_strand_id
1 'polypeptide(L)'
;IKGKPGAGKSTLMKFALGHFRRQKRSYILISFFFNARGDQMEKTVQGMYQSLLWQLLTQRPHLRSIIEPFQRGAEAPAWTSTTIQRLLQEAVLKLDQDSLVCFVDALDECD
;
A
#
# COMPACT_ATOMS: atom_id res chain seq x y z
N ILE A 1 -14.13 6.79 0.39
CA ILE A 1 -15.62 6.74 0.32
C ILE A 1 -16.14 6.94 1.74
N LYS A 2 -17.09 7.86 1.99
CA LYS A 2 -17.71 8.06 3.32
C LYS A 2 -19.16 7.62 3.29
N GLY A 3 -19.68 7.15 4.41
CA GLY A 3 -21.07 6.66 4.52
C GLY A 3 -21.33 5.96 5.85
N LYS A 4 -22.60 5.75 6.18
CA LYS A 4 -23.03 5.16 7.45
C LYS A 4 -22.48 3.73 7.65
N PRO A 5 -22.33 3.24 8.90
CA PRO A 5 -22.11 1.82 9.16
C PRO A 5 -23.17 0.97 8.44
N GLY A 6 -22.79 -0.19 7.91
CA GLY A 6 -23.69 -1.08 7.17
C GLY A 6 -24.09 -0.63 5.75
N ALA A 7 -23.68 0.55 5.29
CA ALA A 7 -24.03 1.06 3.94
C ALA A 7 -23.31 0.36 2.76
N GLY A 8 -22.60 -0.75 3.01
CA GLY A 8 -21.92 -1.52 1.96
C GLY A 8 -20.61 -0.92 1.42
N LYS A 9 -20.00 0.06 2.11
CA LYS A 9 -18.76 0.73 1.68
C LYS A 9 -17.62 -0.26 1.34
N SER A 10 -17.36 -1.20 2.25
CA SER A 10 -16.30 -2.19 2.06
C SER A 10 -16.64 -3.21 0.98
N THR A 11 -17.92 -3.55 0.82
CA THR A 11 -18.40 -4.37 -0.30
C THR A 11 -18.14 -3.65 -1.62
N LEU A 12 -18.44 -2.35 -1.70
CA LEU A 12 -18.16 -1.54 -2.89
C LEU A 12 -16.66 -1.45 -3.19
N MET A 13 -15.82 -1.24 -2.16
CA MET A 13 -14.36 -1.23 -2.33
C MET A 13 -13.82 -2.57 -2.85
N LYS A 14 -14.27 -3.69 -2.27
CA LYS A 14 -13.88 -5.04 -2.73
C LYS A 14 -14.36 -5.31 -4.16
N PHE A 15 -15.58 -4.88 -4.50
CA PHE A 15 -16.12 -5.00 -5.86
C PHE A 15 -15.28 -4.19 -6.86
N ALA A 16 -14.98 -2.93 -6.54
CA ALA A 16 -14.13 -2.07 -7.37
C ALA A 16 -12.74 -2.68 -7.56
N LEU A 17 -12.07 -3.10 -6.49
CA LEU A 17 -10.78 -3.78 -6.57
C LEU A 17 -10.86 -5.04 -7.46
N GLY A 18 -11.89 -5.86 -7.29
CA GLY A 18 -12.11 -7.03 -8.14
C GLY A 18 -12.32 -6.69 -9.61
N HIS A 19 -12.97 -5.56 -9.90
CA HIS A 19 -13.11 -5.05 -11.27
C HIS A 19 -11.76 -4.65 -11.86
N PHE A 20 -10.95 -3.87 -11.13
CA PHE A 20 -9.60 -3.51 -11.56
C PHE A 20 -8.67 -4.73 -11.71
N ARG A 21 -8.78 -5.75 -10.86
CA ARG A 21 -7.99 -6.99 -11.04
C ARG A 21 -8.30 -7.75 -12.33
N ARG A 22 -9.54 -7.66 -12.84
CA ARG A 22 -9.98 -8.38 -14.05
C ARG A 22 -9.69 -7.61 -15.34
N GLN A 23 -9.53 -6.29 -15.28
CA GLN A 23 -9.18 -5.52 -16.46
C GLN A 23 -7.71 -5.77 -16.84
N LYS A 24 -7.47 -6.12 -18.11
CA LYS A 24 -6.12 -6.16 -18.70
C LYS A 24 -5.69 -4.76 -19.15
N ARG A 25 -5.49 -3.84 -18.21
CA ARG A 25 -4.97 -2.49 -18.48
C ARG A 25 -3.58 -2.31 -17.88
N SER A 26 -2.80 -1.39 -18.45
CA SER A 26 -1.47 -1.02 -17.96
C SER A 26 -1.57 -0.03 -16.80
N TYR A 27 -1.98 -0.50 -15.63
CA TYR A 27 -1.79 0.24 -14.38
C TYR A 27 -1.19 -0.69 -13.32
N ILE A 28 -0.59 -0.06 -12.33
CA ILE A 28 -0.16 -0.70 -11.09
C ILE A 28 -1.35 -0.68 -10.14
N LEU A 29 -1.63 -1.82 -9.53
CA LEU A 29 -2.73 -1.95 -8.58
C LEU A 29 -2.17 -2.37 -7.23
N ILE A 30 -2.31 -1.50 -6.23
CA ILE A 30 -1.93 -1.78 -4.85
C ILE A 30 -3.15 -1.61 -3.94
N SER A 31 -3.22 -2.39 -2.87
CA SER A 31 -4.36 -2.33 -1.96
C SER A 31 -4.03 -2.73 -0.53
N PHE A 32 -4.69 -2.11 0.43
CA PHE A 32 -4.64 -2.49 1.84
C PHE A 32 -6.02 -2.33 2.48
N PHE A 33 -6.41 -3.26 3.35
CA PHE A 33 -7.66 -3.21 4.09
C PHE A 33 -7.32 -3.36 5.56
N PHE A 34 -7.65 -2.36 6.36
CA PHE A 34 -7.52 -2.49 7.80
C PHE A 34 -8.45 -3.58 8.31
N ASN A 35 -7.99 -4.30 9.31
CA ASN A 35 -8.75 -5.36 9.95
C ASN A 35 -8.43 -5.36 11.44
N ALA A 36 -9.32 -4.79 12.25
CA ALA A 36 -9.16 -4.72 13.71
C ALA A 36 -9.14 -6.12 14.37
N ARG A 37 -9.52 -7.18 13.64
CA ARG A 37 -9.47 -8.58 14.09
C ARG A 37 -8.33 -9.37 13.46
N GLY A 38 -7.53 -8.74 12.61
CA GLY A 38 -6.43 -9.35 11.86
C GLY A 38 -5.12 -9.40 12.64
N ASP A 39 -4.04 -9.66 11.91
CA ASP A 39 -2.69 -9.62 12.45
C ASP A 39 -2.23 -8.19 12.73
N GLN A 40 -1.13 -8.03 13.49
CA GLN A 40 -0.61 -6.71 13.86
C GLN A 40 -0.32 -5.81 12.64
N MET A 41 0.11 -6.40 11.51
CA MET A 41 0.33 -5.64 10.27
C MET A 41 -0.96 -5.13 9.64
N GLU A 42 -2.10 -5.81 9.83
CA GLU A 42 -3.39 -5.41 9.26
C GLU A 42 -4.08 -4.30 10.06
N LYS A 43 -3.60 -4.02 11.27
CA LYS A 43 -4.18 -3.03 12.18
C LYS A 43 -3.48 -1.68 12.15
N THR A 44 -2.21 -1.65 11.72
CA THR A 44 -1.33 -0.50 11.93
C THR A 44 -1.06 0.27 10.65
N VAL A 45 -0.92 1.59 10.78
CA VAL A 45 -0.46 2.48 9.67
C VAL A 45 0.90 2.03 9.13
N GLN A 46 1.81 1.57 10.00
CA GLN A 46 3.10 1.06 9.56
C GLN A 46 2.95 -0.18 8.68
N GLY A 47 2.09 -1.14 9.08
CA GLY A 47 1.79 -2.33 8.27
C GLY A 47 1.15 -1.98 6.92
N MET A 48 0.27 -0.97 6.89
CA MET A 48 -0.25 -0.41 5.63
C MET A 48 0.88 0.09 4.73
N TYR A 49 1.77 0.96 5.22
CA TYR A 49 2.87 1.48 4.40
C TYR A 49 3.83 0.38 3.93
N GLN A 50 4.14 -0.60 4.79
CA GLN A 50 4.98 -1.75 4.42
C GLN A 50 4.34 -2.58 3.31
N SER A 51 3.06 -2.90 3.44
CA SER A 51 2.32 -3.69 2.46
C SER A 51 2.22 -2.97 1.11
N LEU A 52 1.87 -1.68 1.11
CA LEU A 52 1.76 -0.89 -0.12
C LEU A 52 3.11 -0.73 -0.81
N LEU A 53 4.18 -0.44 -0.06
CA LEU A 53 5.54 -0.35 -0.60
C LEU A 53 5.97 -1.69 -1.20
N TRP A 54 5.77 -2.80 -0.50
CA TRP A 54 6.14 -4.13 -0.98
C TRP A 54 5.38 -4.51 -2.27
N GLN A 55 4.07 -4.24 -2.34
CA GLN A 55 3.27 -4.50 -3.54
C GLN A 55 3.76 -3.69 -4.74
N LEU A 56 4.15 -2.42 -4.50
CA LEU A 56 4.68 -1.53 -5.53
C LEU A 56 6.03 -2.02 -6.07
N LEU A 57 6.98 -2.32 -5.18
CA LEU A 57 8.32 -2.81 -5.53
C LEU A 57 8.30 -4.21 -6.16
N THR A 58 7.27 -5.01 -5.86
CA THR A 58 7.05 -6.31 -6.51
C THR A 58 6.59 -6.15 -7.95
N GLN A 59 5.68 -5.20 -8.20
CA GLN A 59 5.18 -4.92 -9.55
C GLN A 59 6.15 -4.12 -10.41
N ARG A 60 7.05 -3.34 -9.79
CA ARG A 60 8.08 -2.54 -10.45
C ARG A 60 9.46 -2.79 -9.81
N PRO A 61 10.15 -3.87 -10.20
CA PRO A 61 11.44 -4.23 -9.61
C PRO A 61 12.52 -3.15 -9.75
N HIS A 62 12.46 -2.29 -10.76
CA HIS A 62 13.43 -1.20 -10.96
C HIS A 62 13.41 -0.16 -9.80
N LEU A 63 12.30 -0.06 -9.06
CA LEU A 63 12.17 0.83 -7.90
C LEU A 63 12.87 0.30 -6.64
N ARG A 64 13.35 -0.96 -6.64
CA ARG A 64 14.02 -1.56 -5.47
C ARG A 64 15.30 -0.83 -5.07
N SER A 65 15.91 -0.09 -6.00
CA SER A 65 17.05 0.79 -5.71
C SER A 65 16.79 1.80 -4.59
N ILE A 66 15.53 2.19 -4.37
CA ILE A 66 15.11 3.11 -3.30
C ILE A 66 15.36 2.53 -1.91
N ILE A 67 15.27 1.20 -1.77
CA ILE A 67 15.43 0.53 -0.47
C ILE A 67 16.84 -0.03 -0.25
N GLU A 68 17.71 0.01 -1.27
CA GLU A 68 19.08 -0.49 -1.15
C GLU A 68 19.90 0.14 0.01
N PRO A 69 19.79 1.46 0.31
CA PRO A 69 20.49 2.04 1.45
C PRO A 69 20.05 1.47 2.81
N PHE A 70 18.85 0.89 2.87
CA PHE A 70 18.25 0.32 4.09
C PHE A 70 18.50 -1.18 4.24
N GLN A 71 19.20 -1.79 3.28
CA GLN A 71 19.52 -3.21 3.27
C GLN A 71 20.99 -3.52 3.58
N ARG A 72 21.87 -2.52 3.61
CA ARG A 72 23.33 -2.72 3.68
C ARG A 72 23.96 -2.02 4.90
N GLY A 73 24.72 -2.81 5.66
CA GLY A 73 25.65 -2.31 6.68
C GLY A 73 25.06 -2.16 8.09
N ALA A 74 25.95 -2.05 9.08
CA ALA A 74 25.59 -1.83 10.48
C ALA A 74 24.98 -0.44 10.74
N GLU A 75 25.12 0.48 9.79
CA GLU A 75 24.61 1.86 9.85
C GLU A 75 23.32 2.05 9.03
N ALA A 76 22.70 0.98 8.54
CA ALA A 76 21.45 1.07 7.80
C ALA A 76 20.39 1.80 8.65
N PRO A 77 19.68 2.80 8.09
CA PRO A 77 18.71 3.54 8.87
C PRO A 77 17.54 2.64 9.30
N ALA A 78 16.94 2.96 10.44
CA ALA A 78 15.84 2.17 10.97
C ALA A 78 14.59 2.22 10.06
N TRP A 79 13.94 1.07 9.92
CA TRP A 79 12.64 0.90 9.25
C TRP A 79 11.49 1.41 10.14
N THR A 80 11.43 2.73 10.34
CA THR A 80 10.33 3.39 11.05
C THR A 80 9.14 3.66 10.14
N SER A 81 7.94 3.86 10.71
CA SER A 81 6.75 4.26 9.94
C SER A 81 7.01 5.47 9.03
N THR A 82 7.66 6.52 9.56
CA THR A 82 8.04 7.73 8.79
C THR A 82 9.01 7.41 7.66
N THR A 83 9.98 6.55 7.91
CA THR A 83 10.92 6.08 6.88
C THR A 83 10.18 5.37 5.75
N ILE A 84 9.31 4.41 6.08
CA ILE A 84 8.57 3.62 5.07
C ILE A 84 7.62 4.52 4.29
N GLN A 85 6.95 5.47 4.94
CA GLN A 85 6.11 6.46 4.29
C GLN A 85 6.90 7.27 3.25
N ARG A 86 8.10 7.74 3.59
CA ARG A 86 8.98 8.47 2.66
C ARG A 86 9.41 7.61 1.48
N LEU A 87 9.77 6.34 1.74
CA LEU A 87 10.15 5.40 0.68
C LEU A 87 8.98 5.11 -0.26
N LEU A 88 7.76 4.98 0.27
CA LEU A 88 6.56 4.83 -0.55
C LEU A 88 6.30 6.08 -1.39
N GLN A 89 6.44 7.28 -0.83
CA GLN A 89 6.31 8.53 -1.57
C GLN A 89 7.33 8.63 -2.71
N GLU A 90 8.60 8.34 -2.42
CA GLU A 90 9.66 8.32 -3.44
C GLU A 90 9.38 7.30 -4.54
N ALA A 91 8.92 6.10 -4.17
CA ALA A 91 8.57 5.06 -5.14
C ALA A 91 7.43 5.49 -6.05
N VAL A 92 6.39 6.16 -5.53
CA VAL A 92 5.28 6.72 -6.33
C VAL A 92 5.78 7.82 -7.26
N LEU A 93 6.67 8.71 -6.81
CA LEU A 93 7.23 9.78 -7.64
C LEU A 93 8.08 9.25 -8.81
N LYS A 94 8.69 8.07 -8.66
CA LYS A 94 9.50 7.40 -9.70
C LYS A 94 8.70 6.49 -10.64
N LEU A 95 7.38 6.51 -10.58
CA LEU A 95 6.53 5.71 -11.49
C LEU A 95 6.47 6.24 -12.92
N ASP A 96 7.06 7.41 -13.19
CA ASP A 96 7.10 8.05 -14.51
C ASP A 96 5.72 8.06 -15.20
N GLN A 97 5.52 7.21 -16.22
CA GLN A 97 4.28 7.12 -17.02
C GLN A 97 3.31 6.02 -16.55
N ASP A 98 3.66 5.25 -15.52
CA ASP A 98 2.80 4.20 -15.00
C ASP A 98 1.62 4.79 -14.22
N SER A 99 0.40 4.44 -14.65
CA SER A 99 -0.80 4.77 -13.86
C SER A 99 -0.85 3.91 -12.59
N LEU A 100 -1.06 4.54 -11.43
CA LEU A 100 -1.21 3.87 -10.15
C LEU A 100 -2.66 3.95 -9.65
N VAL A 101 -3.22 2.81 -9.26
CA VAL A 101 -4.50 2.72 -8.56
C VAL A 101 -4.25 2.14 -7.18
N CYS A 102 -4.62 2.90 -6.14
CA CYS A 102 -4.43 2.51 -4.75
C CYS A 102 -5.79 2.41 -4.03
N PHE A 103 -6.05 1.26 -3.42
CA PHE A 103 -7.24 1.05 -2.59
C PHE A 103 -6.84 0.96 -1.12
N VAL A 104 -7.42 1.81 -0.28
CA VAL A 104 -7.33 1.72 1.18
C VAL A 104 -8.73 1.84 1.76
N ASP A 105 -9.12 0.92 2.63
CA ASP A 105 -10.45 0.89 3.27
C ASP A 105 -10.37 0.51 4.75
N ALA A 106 -11.47 0.75 5.47
CA ALA A 106 -11.61 0.54 6.91
C ALA A 106 -10.64 1.37 7.77
N LEU A 107 -10.36 2.62 7.36
CA LEU A 107 -9.48 3.54 8.10
C LEU A 107 -9.91 3.76 9.57
N ASP A 108 -11.17 3.52 9.89
CA ASP A 108 -11.74 3.54 11.24
C ASP A 108 -11.39 2.31 12.10
N GLU A 109 -10.84 1.26 11.50
CA GLU A 109 -10.33 0.06 12.17
C GLU A 109 -8.81 0.09 12.42
N CYS A 110 -8.16 1.24 12.19
CA CYS A 110 -6.75 1.42 12.47
C CYS A 110 -6.49 1.62 13.98
N ASP A 111 -5.45 0.96 14.49
CA ASP A 111 -4.89 1.17 15.83
C ASP A 111 -4.14 2.52 15.95
#